data_AF-A0ABD2XFJ5-F1
#
_entry.id   AF-A0ABD2XFJ5-F1
#
_cell.length_a   1.000
_cell.length_b   1.000
_cell.length_c   1.000
_cell.angle_alpha   90.00
_cell.angle_beta   90.00
_cell.angle_gamma   90.00
#
_symmetry.space_group_name_H-M   'P 1'
#
loop_
_entity.id
_entity.type
_entity.pdbx_description
1 polymer ?
#
loop_
_entity_poly.entity_id
_entity_poly.type
_entity_poly.pdbx_seq_one_letter_code
_entity_poly.pdbx_strand_id
1 'polypeptide(L)' 'MGFLEKRKIKLIIDTDAGGDDAVAIMMALKAHKQVEVLAITCTYGNTYVENVAKNVLKILAEAERTDVSIRRFE' A
#
# COMPACT_ATOMS: atom_id res chain seq x y z
N MET A 1 29.55 -1.85 20.39
CA MET A 1 28.70 -0.79 19.84
C MET A 1 27.51 -1.47 19.18
N GLY A 2 26.46 -1.73 19.95
CA GLY A 2 25.35 -2.60 19.55
C GLY A 2 24.50 -1.97 18.45
N PHE A 3 24.42 -2.66 17.31
CA PHE A 3 23.46 -2.41 16.25
C PHE A 3 22.04 -2.50 16.83
N LEU A 4 21.41 -1.36 17.12
CA LEU A 4 19.96 -1.28 17.16
C LEU A 4 19.50 -1.30 15.71
N GLU A 5 19.29 -2.50 15.18
CA GLU A 5 18.58 -2.69 13.92
C GLU A 5 17.21 -2.02 14.08
N LYS A 6 17.03 -0.85 13.45
CA LYS A 6 15.76 -0.11 13.52
C LYS A 6 14.69 -1.03 12.92
N ARG A 7 13.81 -1.57 13.78
CA ARG A 7 12.68 -2.37 13.31
C ARG A 7 11.83 -1.53 12.38
N LYS A 8 11.54 -2.08 11.20
CA LYS A 8 10.61 -1.46 10.25
C LYS A 8 9.22 -1.41 10.85
N ILE A 9 8.52 -0.31 10.59
CA ILE A 9 7.09 -0.19 10.90
C ILE A 9 6.34 -1.07 9.91
N LYS A 10 5.61 -2.06 10.42
CA LYS A 10 4.79 -2.94 9.59
C LYS A 10 3.42 -2.32 9.40
N LEU A 11 2.99 -2.20 8.14
CA LEU A 11 1.72 -1.57 7.77
C LEU A 11 0.81 -2.55 7.02
N ILE A 12 -0.47 -2.48 7.35
CA ILE A 12 -1.57 -2.90 6.48
C ILE A 12 -2.32 -1.61 6.15
N ILE A 13 -2.57 -1.37 4.86
CA ILE A 13 -3.21 -0.15 4.39
C ILE A 13 -4.61 -0.51 3.92
N ASP A 14 -5.65 0.05 4.55
CA ASP A 14 -7.03 -0.01 4.08
C ASP A 14 -7.36 1.31 3.36
N THR A 15 -7.84 1.23 2.12
CA THR A 15 -7.96 2.41 1.24
C THR A 15 -9.09 2.28 0.22
N ASP A 16 -9.67 3.40 -0.18
CA ASP A 16 -10.59 3.51 -1.32
C ASP A 16 -9.92 4.08 -2.59
N ALA A 17 -8.59 4.19 -2.58
CA ALA A 17 -7.72 4.54 -3.71
C ALA A 17 -8.07 5.87 -4.41
N GLY A 18 -8.30 6.92 -3.63
CA GLY A 18 -8.26 8.30 -4.09
C GLY A 18 -6.89 8.74 -4.59
N GLY A 19 -6.82 9.97 -5.12
CA GLY A 19 -5.56 10.53 -5.60
C GLY A 19 -4.53 10.73 -4.49
N ASP A 20 -4.98 11.12 -3.31
CA ASP A 20 -4.18 11.27 -2.10
C ASP A 20 -3.75 9.91 -1.52
N ASP A 21 -4.61 8.89 -1.55
CA ASP A 21 -4.22 7.51 -1.22
C ASP A 21 -3.08 7.00 -2.10
N ALA A 22 -3.15 7.27 -3.41
CA ALA A 22 -2.11 6.88 -4.35
C ALA A 22 -0.75 7.46 -3.94
N VAL A 23 -0.73 8.75 -3.58
CA VAL A 23 0.48 9.42 -3.09
C VAL A 23 0.96 8.80 -1.79
N ALA A 24 0.06 8.55 -0.83
CA ALA A 24 0.41 7.97 0.47
C ALA A 24 0.99 6.54 0.34
N ILE A 25 0.38 5.70 -0.50
CA ILE A 25 0.86 4.34 -0.80
C ILE A 25 2.25 4.40 -1.45
N MET A 26 2.45 5.26 -2.47
CA MET A 26 3.77 5.44 -3.09
C MET A 26 4.82 5.90 -2.09
N MET A 27 4.49 6.82 -1.18
CA MET A 27 5.38 7.27 -0.12
C MET A 27 5.77 6.12 0.82
N ALA A 28 4.79 5.32 1.26
CA ALA A 28 5.03 4.16 2.12
C ALA A 28 5.94 3.12 1.45
N LEU A 29 5.72 2.83 0.16
CA LEU A 29 6.54 1.90 -0.63
C LEU A 29 7.96 2.42 -0.85
N LYS A 30 8.13 3.72 -1.14
CA LYS A 30 9.46 4.34 -1.27
C LYS A 30 10.23 4.34 0.05
N ALA A 31 9.55 4.44 1.19
CA ALA A 31 10.13 4.37 2.53
C ALA A 31 10.47 2.93 3.01
N HIS A 32 10.76 2.00 2.09
CA HIS A 32 11.01 0.57 2.37
C HIS A 32 12.16 0.28 3.37
N LYS A 33 13.01 1.26 3.68
CA LYS A 33 14.06 1.14 4.72
C LYS A 33 13.49 1.30 6.13
N GLN A 34 12.39 2.03 6.28
CA GLN A 34 11.72 2.33 7.55
C GLN A 34 10.38 1.62 7.69
N VAL A 35 9.75 1.26 6.57
CA VAL A 35 8.39 0.73 6.49
C VAL A 35 8.38 -0.58 5.72
N GLU A 36 7.53 -1.51 6.15
CA GLU A 36 7.21 -2.75 5.46
C GLU A 36 5.69 -2.82 5.26
N VAL A 37 5.23 -2.62 4.03
CA VAL A 37 3.81 -2.79 3.67
C VAL A 37 3.56 -4.28 3.47
N LEU A 38 2.75 -4.88 4.35
CA LEU A 38 2.44 -6.30 4.36
C LEU A 38 1.30 -6.64 3.40
N ALA A 39 0.27 -5.79 3.37
CA ALA A 39 -0.91 -5.97 2.54
C ALA A 39 -1.64 -4.63 2.33
N ILE A 40 -2.43 -4.57 1.26
CA ILE A 40 -3.39 -3.49 1.01
C ILE A 40 -4.80 -4.09 0.92
N THR A 41 -5.74 -3.55 1.69
CA THR A 41 -7.17 -3.88 1.59
C THR A 41 -7.94 -2.77 0.90
N CYS A 42 -8.87 -3.16 0.03
CA CYS A 42 -9.67 -2.24 -0.79
C CYS A 42 -11.07 -2.11 -0.20
N THR A 43 -11.48 -0.88 0.11
CA THR A 43 -12.82 -0.55 0.61
C THR A 43 -13.57 0.36 -0.36
N TYR A 44 -14.88 0.51 -0.17
CA TYR A 44 -15.73 1.37 -0.99
C TYR A 44 -15.60 2.84 -0.55
N GLY A 45 -15.62 3.77 -1.51
CA GLY A 45 -15.62 5.21 -1.24
C GLY A 45 -15.49 6.04 -2.51
N ASN A 46 -14.28 6.52 -2.81
CA ASN A 46 -13.94 7.26 -4.03
C ASN A 46 -14.42 6.59 -5.33
N THR A 47 -14.48 5.26 -5.36
CA THR A 47 -15.12 4.49 -6.43
C THR A 47 -15.56 3.11 -5.92
N TYR A 48 -16.18 2.29 -6.80
CA TYR A 48 -16.54 0.91 -6.49
C TYR A 48 -15.30 0.06 -6.21
N VAL A 49 -15.40 -0.92 -5.31
CA VAL A 49 -14.27 -1.72 -4.82
C VAL A 49 -13.48 -2.38 -5.97
N GLU A 50 -14.14 -2.76 -7.07
CA GLU A 50 -13.47 -3.29 -8.26
C GLU A 50 -12.53 -2.27 -8.92
N ASN A 51 -12.93 -1.00 -8.94
CA ASN A 51 -12.11 0.08 -9.48
C ASN A 51 -11.04 0.51 -8.48
N VAL A 52 -11.33 0.46 -7.17
CA VAL A 52 -10.31 0.66 -6.11
C VAL A 52 -9.20 -0.37 -6.27
N ALA A 53 -9.53 -1.66 -6.36
CA ALA A 53 -8.55 -2.72 -6.55
C ALA A 53 -7.72 -2.52 -7.83
N LYS A 54 -8.34 -2.10 -8.94
CA LYS A 54 -7.61 -1.75 -10.18
C LYS A 54 -6.67 -0.57 -9.98
N ASN A 55 -7.08 0.46 -9.25
CA ASN A 55 -6.24 1.62 -8.97
C ASN A 55 -5.05 1.24 -8.09
N VAL A 56 -5.26 0.48 -7.02
CA VAL A 56 -4.18 -0.06 -6.18
C VAL A 56 -3.20 -0.89 -7.00
N LEU A 57 -3.68 -1.77 -7.88
CA LEU A 57 -2.79 -2.55 -8.77
C LEU A 57 -1.95 -1.66 -9.68
N LYS A 58 -2.51 -0.59 -10.24
CA LYS A 58 -1.76 0.38 -11.05
C LYS A 58 -0.69 1.10 -10.22
N ILE A 59 -1.02 1.51 -8.99
CA ILE A 59 -0.08 2.16 -8.07
C ILE A 59 1.08 1.21 -7.74
N LEU A 60 0.79 -0.06 -7.43
CA LEU A 60 1.81 -1.08 -7.15
C LEU A 60 2.69 -1.38 -8.38
N ALA A 61 2.10 -1.42 -9.57
CA ALA A 61 2.85 -1.60 -10.81
C ALA A 61 3.80 -0.43 -11.09
N GLU A 62 3.32 0.80 -10.95
CA GLU A 62 4.13 2.02 -11.12
C GLU A 62 5.25 2.12 -10.07
N ALA A 63 5.00 1.64 -8.86
CA ALA A 63 5.99 1.60 -7.79
C ALA A 63 6.95 0.40 -7.88
N GLU A 64 6.81 -0.47 -8.89
CA GLU A 64 7.57 -1.73 -9.04
C GLU A 64 7.47 -2.65 -7.79
N ARG A 65 6.30 -2.66 -7.14
CA ARG A 65 6.02 -3.41 -5.89
C ARG A 65 4.82 -4.34 -6.01
N THR A 66 4.78 -5.09 -7.11
CA THR A 66 3.74 -6.10 -7.38
C THR A 66 3.83 -7.33 -6.45
N ASP A 67 4.83 -7.39 -5.58
CA ASP A 67 4.98 -8.36 -4.50
C ASP A 67 4.01 -8.12 -3.33
N VAL A 68 3.46 -6.90 -3.18
CA VAL A 68 2.54 -6.58 -2.11
C VAL A 68 1.17 -7.19 -2.39
N SER A 69 0.68 -8.01 -1.45
CA SER A 69 -0.62 -8.66 -1.58
C SER A 69 -1.77 -7.67 -1.44
N ILE A 70 -2.80 -7.83 -2.27
CA ILE A 70 -4.03 -7.05 -2.19
C ILE A 70 -5.23 -7.93 -1.85
N ARG A 71 -6.19 -7.39 -1.10
CA ARG A 71 -7.49 -8.03 -0.83
C ARG A 71 -8.60 -7.04 -1.11
N ARG A 72 -9.59 -7.48 -1.88
CA ARG A 72 -10.90 -6.81 -2.00
C ARG A 72 -11.92 -7.53 -1.12
N PHE A 73 -12.84 -6.75 -0.56
CA PHE A 73 -14.04 -7.28 0.08
C PHE A 73 -15.20 -7.27 -0.93
N GLU A 74 -16.05 -8.29 -0.85
CA GLU A 74 -17.27 -8.42 -1.65
C GLU A 74 -18.45 -7.78 -0.93
#